data_AF-W2SZ04-F1
#
_entry.id   AF-W2SZ04-F1
#
_cell.length_a   1.000
_cell.length_b   1.000
_cell.length_c   1.000
_cell.angle_alpha   90.00
_cell.angle_beta   90.00
_cell.angle_gamma   90.00
#
_symmetry.space_group_name_H-M   'P 1'
#
loop_
_entity.id
_entity.type
_entity.pdbx_description
1 polymer ?
#
loop_
_entity_poly.entity_id
_entity_poly.type
_entity_poly.pdbx_seq_one_letter_code
_entity_poly.pdbx_strand_id
1 'polypeptide(L)'
;MYSVKLLLLSLAALVCGGRFPDPPVFAAPQHYPSICYLPPDSGLCPQNGASAEELSPDLLTRYYFDVTTEQCYPFGVQNCGGNENRFKSRADCQNFCRLDNKSL
;
A
#
# COMPACT_ATOMS: atom_id res chain seq x y z
N MET A 1 -43.07 3.07 38.14
CA MET A 1 -42.34 4.21 37.52
C MET A 1 -41.10 3.77 36.70
N TYR A 2 -41.08 2.54 36.16
CA TYR A 2 -39.92 1.99 35.41
C TYR A 2 -40.12 1.96 33.88
N SER A 3 -41.29 2.36 33.39
CA SER A 3 -41.66 2.22 31.97
C SER A 3 -41.18 3.38 31.09
N VAL A 4 -40.91 4.57 31.66
CA VAL A 4 -40.42 5.75 30.92
C VAL A 4 -38.89 5.77 30.78
N LYS A 5 -38.15 5.18 31.74
CA LYS A 5 -36.68 5.08 31.67
C LYS A 5 -36.20 4.14 30.55
N LEU A 6 -37.00 3.14 30.19
CA LEU A 6 -36.66 2.20 29.13
C LEU A 6 -36.80 2.82 27.73
N LEU A 7 -37.70 3.80 27.57
CA LEU A 7 -37.96 4.47 26.29
C LEU A 7 -36.92 5.55 25.95
N LEU A 8 -36.23 6.12 26.96
CA LEU A 8 -35.18 7.11 26.74
C LEU A 8 -33.82 6.49 26.37
N LEU A 9 -33.62 5.20 26.68
CA LEU A 9 -32.39 4.47 26.35
C LEU A 9 -32.29 4.09 24.87
N SER A 10 -33.37 4.18 24.10
CA SER A 10 -33.39 3.75 22.68
C SER A 10 -33.02 4.85 21.67
N LEU A 11 -33.00 6.13 22.06
CA LEU A 11 -32.66 7.23 21.14
C LEU A 11 -31.16 7.53 21.05
N ALA A 12 -30.36 7.11 22.04
CA ALA A 12 -28.92 7.38 22.05
C ALA A 12 -28.10 6.45 21.11
N ALA A 13 -28.66 5.31 20.71
CA ALA A 13 -27.96 4.32 19.87
C ALA A 13 -27.93 4.66 18.37
N LEU A 14 -28.69 5.67 17.93
CA LEU A 14 -28.87 5.99 16.51
C LEU A 14 -27.89 7.06 15.96
N VAL A 15 -27.02 7.65 16.79
CA VAL A 15 -26.16 8.78 16.36
C VAL A 15 -24.64 8.47 16.34
N CYS A 16 -24.16 7.37 16.95
CA CYS A 16 -22.71 7.09 17.01
C CYS A 16 -22.26 5.79 16.33
N GLY A 17 -23.07 5.24 15.41
CA GLY A 17 -22.76 3.98 14.70
C GLY A 17 -21.69 4.07 13.60
N GLY A 18 -21.17 5.25 13.31
CA GLY A 18 -20.09 5.42 12.32
C GLY A 18 -18.72 5.22 12.96
N ARG A 19 -18.27 3.96 13.15
CA ARG A 19 -16.83 3.70 13.23
C ARG A 19 -16.25 3.92 11.84
N PHE A 20 -15.79 5.14 11.57
CA PHE A 20 -14.74 5.30 10.57
C PHE A 20 -13.55 4.46 11.06
N PRO A 21 -12.98 3.57 10.24
CA PRO A 21 -11.71 2.98 10.61
C PRO A 21 -10.75 4.15 10.86
N ASP A 22 -10.03 4.10 11.98
CA ASP A 22 -8.91 5.01 12.17
C ASP A 22 -8.07 4.97 10.88
N PRO A 23 -7.63 6.13 10.34
CA PRO A 23 -6.69 6.10 9.23
C PRO A 23 -5.54 5.19 9.63
N PRO A 24 -5.03 4.32 8.72
CA PRO A 24 -4.01 3.36 9.09
C PRO A 24 -2.88 4.08 9.81
N VAL A 25 -2.77 3.86 11.12
CA VAL A 25 -1.76 4.47 11.93
C VAL A 25 -0.47 3.76 11.51
N PHE A 26 0.36 4.43 10.70
CA PHE A 26 1.70 3.98 10.31
C PHE A 26 2.68 3.94 11.51
N ALA A 27 2.25 3.45 12.67
CA ALA A 27 3.04 3.32 13.89
C ALA A 27 3.55 1.88 14.09
N ALA A 28 3.73 1.12 13.00
CA ALA A 28 4.67 0.00 13.06
C ALA A 28 6.08 0.60 13.22
N PRO A 29 6.94 0.08 14.13
CA PRO A 29 8.36 0.38 14.10
C PRO A 29 8.86 0.25 12.66
N GLN A 30 9.74 1.13 12.19
CA GLN A 30 10.30 1.02 10.84
C GLN A 30 11.12 -0.26 10.74
N HIS A 31 10.44 -1.35 10.40
CA HIS A 31 10.95 -2.71 10.37
C HIS A 31 11.66 -3.00 9.05
N TYR A 32 11.36 -2.18 8.03
CA TYR A 32 11.90 -2.30 6.68
C TYR A 32 12.64 -1.03 6.26
N PRO A 33 13.56 -1.11 5.29
CA PRO A 33 14.10 0.06 4.62
C PRO A 33 12.98 0.98 4.11
N SER A 34 13.19 2.30 4.16
CA SER A 34 12.18 3.30 3.73
C SER A 34 11.68 3.07 2.30
N ILE A 35 12.54 2.60 1.40
CA ILE A 35 12.21 2.22 0.02
C ILE A 35 11.05 1.21 -0.03
N CYS A 36 11.00 0.26 0.91
CA CYS A 36 9.99 -0.80 0.94
C CYS A 36 8.59 -0.31 1.32
N TYR A 37 8.46 0.91 1.83
CA TYR A 37 7.17 1.54 2.14
C TYR A 37 6.59 2.34 0.95
N LEU A 38 7.36 2.54 -0.13
CA LEU A 38 6.88 3.28 -1.29
C LEU A 38 5.83 2.45 -2.05
N PRO A 39 4.73 3.06 -2.53
CA PRO A 39 3.73 2.34 -3.32
C PRO A 39 4.31 1.89 -4.67
N PRO A 40 3.77 0.85 -5.32
CA PRO A 40 4.17 0.50 -6.67
C PRO A 40 3.86 1.65 -7.63
N ASP A 41 4.89 2.17 -8.30
CA ASP A 41 4.75 3.20 -9.32
C ASP A 41 5.25 2.66 -10.65
N SER A 42 4.34 2.45 -11.60
CA SER A 42 4.64 1.94 -12.94
C SER A 42 5.49 2.92 -13.76
N GLY A 43 5.60 4.18 -13.35
CA GLY A 43 6.43 5.19 -14.01
C GLY A 43 5.93 5.44 -15.43
N LEU A 44 4.64 5.72 -15.60
CA LEU A 44 4.06 5.89 -16.92
C LEU A 44 4.34 7.31 -17.46
N CYS A 45 5.46 7.48 -18.16
CA CYS A 45 5.79 8.76 -18.78
C CYS A 45 5.29 8.83 -20.22
N PRO A 46 4.79 9.99 -20.68
CA PRO A 46 4.44 10.19 -22.08
C PRO A 46 5.70 10.12 -22.94
N GLN A 47 5.73 9.21 -23.90
CA GLN A 47 6.71 9.24 -24.98
C GLN A 47 6.17 10.16 -26.09
N ASN A 48 6.89 11.22 -26.43
CA ASN A 48 6.66 12.06 -27.61
C ASN A 48 5.20 12.52 -27.85
N GLY A 49 4.54 13.07 -26.82
CA GLY A 49 3.20 13.65 -26.98
C GLY A 49 2.08 12.64 -27.22
N ALA A 50 2.34 11.34 -27.09
CA ALA A 50 1.31 10.31 -27.10
C ALA A 50 0.43 10.48 -25.84
N SER A 51 -0.89 10.52 -26.04
CA SER A 51 -1.86 10.47 -24.95
C SER A 51 -1.74 9.14 -24.23
N ALA A 52 -2.14 9.10 -22.95
CA ALA A 52 -2.07 7.91 -22.08
C ALA A 52 -2.80 6.67 -22.64
N GLU A 53 -3.55 6.84 -23.73
CA GLU A 53 -4.43 5.85 -24.36
C GLU A 53 -3.73 5.02 -25.46
N GLU A 54 -2.57 5.46 -26.00
CA GLU A 54 -1.77 4.70 -26.99
C GLU A 54 -0.54 4.02 -26.39
N LEU A 55 -0.43 3.97 -25.06
CA LEU A 55 0.71 3.40 -24.35
C LEU A 55 0.74 1.87 -24.46
N SER A 56 1.15 1.36 -25.62
CA SER A 56 1.39 -0.06 -25.87
C SER A 56 2.78 -0.47 -25.35
N PRO A 57 3.01 -1.73 -24.97
CA PRO A 57 2.89 -2.20 -23.60
C PRO A 57 4.21 -2.89 -23.23
N ASP A 58 5.35 -2.28 -23.59
CA ASP A 58 6.67 -2.84 -23.30
C ASP A 58 7.04 -2.63 -21.82
N LEU A 59 6.13 -3.12 -20.98
CA LEU A 59 6.22 -3.07 -19.54
C LEU A 59 7.16 -4.17 -19.10
N LEU A 60 8.26 -3.77 -18.49
CA LEU A 60 9.13 -4.69 -17.82
C LEU A 60 8.43 -5.19 -16.55
N THR A 61 8.42 -6.51 -16.35
CA THR A 61 7.99 -7.06 -15.07
C THR A 61 9.03 -6.74 -14.01
N ARG A 62 8.60 -6.08 -12.95
CA ARG A 62 9.38 -5.81 -11.74
C ARG A 62 8.60 -6.26 -10.52
N TYR A 63 9.25 -6.26 -9.37
CA TYR A 63 8.65 -6.66 -8.10
C TYR A 63 8.66 -5.48 -7.14
N TYR A 64 7.57 -5.26 -6.42
CA TYR A 64 7.50 -4.31 -5.32
C TYR A 64 7.17 -5.07 -4.03
N PHE A 65 7.64 -4.55 -2.90
CA PHE A 65 7.32 -5.08 -1.58
C PHE A 65 6.01 -4.46 -1.07
N ASP A 66 5.07 -5.31 -0.67
CA ASP A 66 3.85 -4.92 0.04
C ASP A 66 4.05 -5.17 1.53
N VAL A 67 4.15 -4.07 2.29
CA VAL A 67 4.34 -4.10 3.75
C VAL A 67 3.15 -4.69 4.51
N THR A 68 1.97 -4.76 3.89
CA THR A 68 0.74 -5.30 4.51
C THR A 68 0.76 -6.82 4.53
N THR A 69 1.24 -7.42 3.43
CA THR A 69 1.31 -8.87 3.27
C THR A 69 2.71 -9.42 3.54
N GLU A 70 3.70 -8.53 3.66
CA GLU A 70 5.12 -8.84 3.75
C GLU A 70 5.60 -9.70 2.57
N GLN A 71 5.03 -9.47 1.39
CA GLN A 71 5.36 -10.20 0.17
C GLN A 71 5.75 -9.28 -0.97
N CYS A 72 6.55 -9.83 -1.88
CA CYS A 72 6.89 -9.18 -3.15
C CYS A 72 5.98 -9.64 -4.28
N TYR A 73 5.30 -8.69 -4.93
CA TYR A 73 4.38 -8.95 -6.03
C TYR A 73 4.90 -8.38 -7.36
N PRO A 74 4.63 -9.06 -8.49
CA PRO A 74 4.99 -8.56 -9.80
C PRO A 74 4.10 -7.38 -10.22
N PHE A 75 4.67 -6.40 -10.90
CA PHE A 75 3.97 -5.31 -11.55
C PHE A 75 4.69 -4.84 -12.82
N GLY A 76 3.95 -4.22 -13.74
CA GLY A 76 4.47 -3.72 -15.01
C GLY A 76 5.01 -2.30 -14.87
N VAL A 77 6.20 -2.05 -15.45
CA VAL A 77 6.84 -0.73 -15.42
C VAL A 77 7.39 -0.30 -16.76
N GLN A 78 7.41 1.01 -16.99
CA GLN A 78 8.23 1.57 -18.06
C GLN A 78 9.63 1.96 -17.55
N ASN A 79 10.57 2.13 -18.47
CA ASN A 79 11.96 2.56 -18.17
C ASN A 79 12.08 4.07 -17.88
N CYS A 80 11.06 4.68 -17.31
CA CYS A 80 11.04 6.09 -16.95
C CYS A 80 10.23 6.29 -15.67
N GLY A 81 10.46 7.40 -14.96
CA GLY A 81 9.75 7.72 -13.72
C GLY A 81 9.83 6.60 -12.67
N GLY A 82 8.79 6.48 -11.86
CA GLY A 82 8.70 5.45 -10.83
C GLY A 82 9.46 5.79 -9.56
N ASN A 83 9.54 4.81 -8.67
CA ASN A 83 10.32 4.86 -7.45
C ASN A 83 11.17 3.59 -7.26
N GLU A 84 11.92 3.55 -6.15
CA GLU A 84 12.92 2.52 -5.87
C GLU A 84 12.34 1.20 -5.35
N ASN A 85 11.05 1.11 -5.01
CA ASN A 85 10.38 -0.15 -4.66
C ASN A 85 10.10 -0.99 -5.93
N ARG A 86 11.19 -1.32 -6.65
CA ARG A 86 11.17 -1.83 -8.02
C ARG A 86 12.38 -2.74 -8.26
N PHE A 87 12.23 -4.00 -7.91
CA PHE A 87 13.28 -5.00 -8.00
C PHE A 87 13.17 -5.84 -9.28
N LYS A 88 14.29 -6.41 -9.73
CA LYS A 88 14.34 -7.24 -10.96
C LYS A 88 13.77 -8.64 -10.76
N SER A 89 13.88 -9.17 -9.54
CA SER A 89 13.35 -10.49 -9.19
C SER A 89 12.63 -10.45 -7.84
N ARG A 90 11.74 -11.43 -7.61
CA ARG A 90 11.10 -11.63 -6.31
C ARG A 90 12.14 -11.86 -5.21
N ALA A 91 13.21 -12.58 -5.52
CA ALA A 91 14.28 -12.88 -4.56
C ALA A 91 15.03 -11.61 -4.14
N ASP A 92 15.38 -10.72 -5.08
CA ASP A 92 16.05 -9.45 -4.76
C ASP A 92 15.17 -8.57 -3.87
N CYS A 93 13.87 -8.49 -4.19
CA CYS A 93 12.90 -7.76 -3.38
C CYS A 93 12.80 -8.32 -1.96
N GLN A 94 12.64 -9.65 -1.83
CA GLN A 94 12.51 -10.28 -0.53
C GLN A 94 13.80 -10.18 0.27
N ASN A 95 14.95 -10.37 -0.38
CA ASN A 95 16.24 -10.20 0.26
C ASN A 95 16.38 -8.76 0.74
N PHE A 96 16.07 -7.74 -0.05
CA PHE A 96 16.25 -6.35 0.36
C PHE A 96 15.28 -5.91 1.47
N CYS A 97 13.99 -6.20 1.32
CA CYS A 97 12.96 -5.70 2.23
C CYS A 97 12.73 -6.60 3.46
N ARG A 98 12.93 -7.91 3.34
CA ARG A 98 12.89 -8.84 4.47
C ARG A 98 14.30 -9.31 4.84
N LEU A 99 15.34 -8.46 4.74
CA LEU A 99 16.54 -8.73 5.53
C LEU A 99 16.08 -8.76 6.98
N ASP A 100 15.88 -9.97 7.48
CA ASP A 100 15.73 -10.26 8.88
C ASP A 100 16.84 -9.47 9.57
N ASN A 101 16.50 -8.68 10.58
CA ASN A 101 17.50 -8.21 11.53
C ASN A 101 18.16 -9.45 12.15
N LYS A 102 19.14 -10.04 11.46
CA LYS A 102 20.11 -10.97 12.03
C LYS A 102 21.20 -10.14 12.68
N SER A 103 20.79 -9.27 13.59
CA SER A 103 21.58 -8.61 14.64
C SER A 103 20.79 -7.41 15.14
N LEU A 104 19.93 -7.65 16.13
CA LEU A 104 20.00 -7.01 17.44
C LEU A 104 19.16 -7.83 18.43
#